data_AF-A0A101DAZ5-F1
#
_entry.id   AF-A0A101DAZ5-F1
#
_cell.length_a   1.000
_cell.length_b   1.000
_cell.length_c   1.000
_cell.angle_alpha   90.00
_cell.angle_beta   90.00
_cell.angle_gamma   90.00
#
_symmetry.space_group_name_H-M   'P 1'
#
loop_
_entity.id
_entity.type
_entity.pdbx_description
1 polymer ?
#
loop_
_entity_poly.entity_id
_entity_poly.type
_entity_poly.pdbx_seq_one_letter_code
_entity_poly.pdbx_strand_id
1 'polypeptide(L)' 'MPRLLLSDEHWSKLRKILLRKAIYNKRDLRMTVEGMLYRMRTGCPWRDLPEAFGNWNKVG' A
#
# COMPACT_ATOMS: atom_id res chain seq x y z
N MET A 1 -1.50 9.45 13.17
CA MET A 1 -1.78 9.00 11.79
C MET A 1 -0.47 9.09 11.01
N PRO A 2 0.08 7.99 10.47
CA PRO A 2 1.24 8.08 9.58
C PRO A 2 0.89 8.97 8.37
N ARG A 3 1.82 9.80 7.90
CA ARG A 3 1.63 10.54 6.64
C ARG A 3 1.60 9.53 5.50
N LEU A 4 0.42 9.31 4.93
CA LEU A 4 0.25 8.50 3.72
C LEU A 4 0.98 9.19 2.56
N LEU A 5 1.62 8.41 1.70
CA LEU A 5 2.34 8.91 0.53
C LEU A 5 1.36 9.39 -0.55
N LEU A 6 0.22 8.72 -0.68
CA LEU A 6 -0.81 9.11 -1.64
C LEU A 6 -1.87 9.98 -0.98
N SER A 7 -2.17 11.11 -1.63
CA SER A 7 -3.39 11.86 -1.36
C SER A 7 -4.62 11.02 -1.71
N ASP A 8 -5.77 11.35 -1.13
CA ASP A 8 -7.02 10.63 -1.40
C ASP A 8 -7.42 10.68 -2.87
N GLU A 9 -7.08 11.77 -3.57
CA GLU A 9 -7.34 11.91 -5.01
C GLU A 9 -6.49 10.91 -5.83
N HIS A 10 -5.19 10.83 -5.57
CA HIS A 10 -4.31 9.88 -6.25
C HIS A 10 -4.71 8.44 -5.92
N TRP A 11 -5.05 8.17 -4.67
CA TRP A 11 -5.56 6.87 -4.23
C TRP A 11 -6.83 6.49 -4.98
N SER A 12 -7.79 7.41 -5.16
CA SER A 12 -9.04 7.16 -5.88
C SER A 12 -8.79 6.76 -7.34
N LYS A 13 -7.86 7.44 -8.04
CA LYS A 13 -7.47 7.11 -9.41
C LYS A 13 -6.78 5.75 -9.48
N LEU A 14 -5.81 5.51 -8.60
CA LEU A 14 -5.06 4.25 -8.56
C LEU A 14 -5.97 3.06 -8.22
N ARG A 15 -6.84 3.19 -7.20
CA ARG A 15 -7.81 2.17 -6.82
C ARG A 15 -8.67 1.75 -8.01
N LYS A 16 -9.18 2.68 -8.81
CA LYS A 16 -9.96 2.34 -10.02
C LYS A 16 -9.15 1.49 -11.00
N ILE A 17 -7.85 1.77 -11.17
CA ILE A 17 -6.97 0.99 -12.06
C ILE A 17 -6.74 -0.42 -11.48
N LEU A 18 -6.46 -0.53 -10.18
CA LEU A 18 -6.25 -1.82 -9.51
C LEU A 18 -7.49 -2.73 -9.66
N LEU A 19 -8.69 -2.18 -9.45
CA LEU A 19 -9.93 -2.93 -9.62
C LEU A 19 -10.16 -3.35 -11.08
N ARG A 20 -9.82 -2.50 -12.05
CA ARG A 20 -9.87 -2.88 -13.48
C ARG A 20 -8.87 -3.99 -13.84
N LYS A 21 -7.77 -4.10 -13.09
CA LYS A 21 -6.80 -5.20 -13.22
C LYS A 21 -7.17 -6.43 -12.39
N ALA A 22 -8.43 -6.53 -11.96
CA ALA A 22 -8.96 -7.62 -11.14
C ALA A 22 -8.24 -7.82 -9.80
N ILE A 23 -7.54 -6.79 -9.30
CA ILE A 23 -6.97 -6.84 -7.95
C ILE A 23 -8.12 -6.67 -6.96
N TYR A 24 -8.31 -7.68 -6.12
CA TYR A 24 -9.41 -7.70 -5.15
C TYR A 24 -9.32 -6.55 -4.14
N ASN A 25 -10.44 -5.88 -3.92
CA ASN A 25 -10.55 -4.75 -2.99
C ASN A 25 -10.57 -5.22 -1.53
N LYS A 26 -9.44 -5.71 -1.01
CA LYS A 26 -9.28 -5.97 0.43
C LYS A 26 -9.39 -4.66 1.21
N ARG A 27 -9.87 -4.71 2.46
CA ARG A 27 -9.86 -3.53 3.36
C ARG A 27 -8.47 -2.90 3.45
N ASP A 28 -7.44 -3.72 3.42
CA ASP A 28 -6.05 -3.30 3.62
C ASP A 28 -5.33 -2.93 2.31
N LEU A 29 -6.01 -2.93 1.16
CA LEU A 29 -5.39 -2.70 -0.15
C LEU A 29 -4.63 -1.37 -0.21
N ARG A 30 -5.17 -0.31 0.42
CA ARG A 30 -4.48 1.00 0.51
C ARG A 30 -3.17 0.87 1.27
N MET A 31 -3.20 0.25 2.43
CA MET A 31 -2.02 0.12 3.28
C MET A 31 -0.94 -0.76 2.64
N THR A 32 -1.35 -1.80 1.91
CA THR A 32 -0.43 -2.63 1.11
C THR A 32 0.28 -1.82 0.04
N VAL A 33 -0.45 -1.00 -0.74
CA VAL A 33 0.13 -0.16 -1.79
C VAL A 33 1.02 0.93 -1.20
N GLU A 34 0.59 1.57 -0.12
CA GLU A 34 1.39 2.56 0.62
C GLU A 34 2.70 1.94 1.16
N GLY A 35 2.64 0.71 1.67
CA GLY A 35 3.81 -0.06 2.08
C GLY A 35 4.76 -0.37 0.93
N MET A 36 4.24 -0.77 -0.24
CA MET A 36 5.04 -0.96 -1.47
C MET A 36 5.75 0.34 -1.87
N LEU A 37 5.02 1.47 -1.88
CA LEU A 37 5.58 2.78 -2.24
C LEU A 37 6.64 3.25 -1.23
N TYR A 38 6.40 3.04 0.06
CA TYR A 38 7.37 3.34 1.11
C TYR A 38 8.66 2.55 0.86
N ARG A 39 8.56 1.23 0.66
CA ARG A 39 9.69 0.36 0.37
C ARG A 39 10.48 0.81 -0.85
N MET A 40 9.80 1.16 -1.95
CA MET A 40 10.46 1.64 -3.17
C MET A 40 11.21 2.95 -2.94
N ARG A 41 10.73 3.80 -2.03
CA ARG A 41 11.34 5.10 -1.73
C ARG A 41 12.50 5.02 -0.75
N THR A 42 12.41 4.14 0.25
CA THR A 42 13.44 4.00 1.29
C THR A 42 14.47 2.91 1.00
N GLY A 43 14.13 1.96 0.13
CA GLY A 43 14.95 0.77 -0.14
C GLY A 43 14.96 -0.25 1.00
N CYS A 44 14.12 -0.08 2.03
CA CYS A 44 14.11 -1.00 3.17
C CYS A 44 13.65 -2.41 2.76
N PRO A 45 14.10 -3.48 3.44
CA PRO A 45 13.53 -4.80 3.25
C PRO A 45 12.10 -4.86 3.80
N TRP A 46 11.30 -5.83 3.34
CA TRP A 46 9.91 -6.01 3.78
C TRP A 46 9.76 -6.21 5.28
N ARG A 47 10.77 -6.80 5.92
CA ARG A 47 10.79 -7.06 7.37
C ARG A 47 10.89 -5.78 8.19
N ASP A 48 11.47 -4.73 7.63
CA ASP A 48 11.67 -3.44 8.29
C ASP A 48 10.57 -2.44 7.91
N LEU A 49 9.53 -2.91 7.20
CA LEU A 49 8.40 -2.07 6.86
C LEU A 49 7.66 -1.66 8.14
N PRO A 50 7.36 -0.36 8.35
CA PRO A 50 6.62 0.08 9.52
C PRO A 50 5.28 -0.65 9.67
N GLU A 51 4.97 -1.09 10.90
CA GLU A 51 3.71 -1.79 11.23
C GLU A 51 2.45 -1.01 10.82
N ALA A 52 2.58 0.31 10.71
CA ALA A 52 1.58 1.21 10.15
C ALA A 52 1.02 0.74 8.80
N PHE A 53 1.82 0.08 7.94
CA PHE A 53 1.39 -0.39 6.62
C PHE A 53 0.75 -1.79 6.63
N GLY A 54 0.57 -2.37 7.82
CA GLY A 54 0.04 -3.70 8.02
C GLY A 54 1.13 -4.78 8.09
N ASN A 55 0.69 -6.01 8.36
CA ASN A 55 1.61 -7.11 8.61
C ASN A 55 2.16 -7.64 7.27
N TRP A 56 3.47 -7.49 7.04
CA TRP A 56 4.15 -7.93 5.81
C TRP A 56 3.94 -9.43 5.52
N ASN A 57 3.68 -10.23 6.56
CA ASN A 57 3.36 -11.65 6.48
C ASN A 57 2.00 -11.99 5.83
N LYS A 58 1.11 -11.00 5.59
CA LYS A 58 -0.17 -11.22 4.88
C LYS A 58 -0.08 -11.03 3.36
N VAL A 59 1.12 -10.79 2.84
CA VAL A 59 1.40 -10.61 1.40
C VAL A 59 1.88 -11.94 0.75
N GLY A 60 1.78 -13.07 1.47
CA GLY A 60 1.98 -14.41 0.93
C GLY A 60 0.77 -14.93 0.15
#